data_AF-A0A9Q1C1X1-F1
#
_entry.id   AF-A0A9Q1C1X1-F1
#
_cell.length_a   1.000
_cell.length_b   1.000
_cell.length_c   1.000
_cell.angle_alpha   90.00
_cell.angle_beta   90.00
_cell.angle_gamma   90.00
#
_symmetry.space_group_name_H-M   'P 1'
#
loop_
_entity.id
_entity.type
_entity.pdbx_description
1 polymer ?
#
loop_
_entity_poly.entity_id
_entity_poly.type
_entity_poly.pdbx_seq_one_letter_code
_entity_poly.pdbx_strand_id
1 'polypeptide(L)'
;MTIGGFIREWDDTQFASSVSFVPTWAIGIIWENIKHLDYPGLVISWPVAEHLSVGSFSGSQVNGIDLAQFSDVISQQKGEQVYQLHKAIGNSGLPGKWLFRLDSNNAQNQEAKKICYEYYTQNKNIRLDLDLVKQCPDRITSLESLQFQGCDFDVPLSYPSWIFGYPKRDLCLTQKIIYTNPVITPGSYCSYDTDGFLKASVSHLDVWSSTVVQKFPPRYRQFGYTDDNYDWQGQDLDFRYQCCIASGSEDFCDFYTSVRPSPSEGYRVEHASAGVYGAGHYKTFDGISYSFNGLGEYVLLRMEEAGLEIQARSGSRETGPDETRTTVITGIAIELENDQLEVHMTNMDPDVQVKINGNVIPLTELKGYSINNNILVSWGSDPWNTTANVVDVILIPQFATSLTGEIFIQIRPVSGSLVYLMTMDKMIFARGSTEGLFGIFNEDSSDDLRFPDGSQLAFTDQDELTNEFVFPFGESWRTTPGTSLFVYELPTSWFTNNDVDFEPTFYSEIGPESQLFSVASDLCQGITECMYDFLVLKDRNVASSSRKIKEIFDREKRIQSK
;
A
#
# COMPACT_ATOMS: atom_id res chain seq x y z
N MET A 1 -38.58 -17.69 10.93
CA MET A 1 -39.52 -17.62 9.80
C MET A 1 -38.78 -18.18 8.60
N THR A 2 -39.12 -19.42 8.24
CA THR A 2 -38.41 -20.24 7.27
C THR A 2 -39.06 -20.04 5.91
N ILE A 3 -38.35 -19.43 4.96
CA ILE A 3 -38.76 -19.23 3.55
C ILE A 3 -37.43 -19.06 2.80
N GLY A 4 -37.03 -19.77 1.74
CA GLY A 4 -37.57 -20.80 0.86
C GLY A 4 -36.55 -20.87 -0.29
N GLY A 5 -36.13 -22.07 -0.69
CA GLY A 5 -35.01 -22.29 -1.60
C GLY A 5 -35.21 -21.78 -3.04
N PHE A 6 -34.09 -21.80 -3.77
CA PHE A 6 -33.90 -21.87 -5.23
C PHE A 6 -35.13 -21.63 -6.12
N ILE A 7 -34.98 -20.70 -7.07
CA ILE A 7 -35.85 -20.52 -8.24
C ILE A 7 -37.32 -20.35 -7.82
N ARG A 8 -37.72 -19.11 -7.54
CA ARG A 8 -39.12 -18.77 -7.76
C ARG A 8 -39.35 -18.84 -9.28
N GLU A 9 -40.02 -19.90 -9.73
CA GLU A 9 -41.25 -19.66 -10.49
C GLU A 9 -41.96 -18.51 -9.78
N TRP A 10 -42.18 -17.41 -10.49
CA TRP A 10 -42.75 -16.20 -9.93
C TRP A 10 -43.96 -16.50 -9.05
N ASP A 11 -43.83 -16.21 -7.75
CA ASP A 11 -44.90 -16.30 -6.76
C ASP A 11 -45.27 -14.88 -6.31
N ASP A 12 -46.54 -14.54 -6.58
CA ASP A 12 -47.21 -13.24 -6.63
C ASP A 12 -47.42 -12.50 -5.30
N THR A 13 -46.77 -12.92 -4.20
CA THR A 13 -47.22 -12.48 -2.86
C THR A 13 -46.32 -11.48 -2.13
N GLN A 14 -45.15 -11.11 -2.65
CA GLN A 14 -44.21 -10.22 -1.93
C GLN A 14 -43.93 -8.85 -2.58
N PHE A 15 -44.46 -8.55 -3.77
CA PHE A 15 -44.26 -7.25 -4.42
C PHE A 15 -45.54 -6.38 -4.51
N ALA A 16 -46.59 -6.75 -3.79
CA ALA A 16 -47.86 -6.01 -3.80
C ALA A 16 -47.82 -4.62 -3.11
N SER A 17 -46.67 -4.12 -2.63
CA SER A 17 -46.64 -2.81 -1.97
C SER A 17 -45.30 -2.08 -2.03
N SER A 18 -44.72 -1.87 -3.21
CA SER A 18 -44.10 -0.57 -3.52
C SER A 18 -43.64 -0.56 -4.98
N VAL A 19 -44.01 0.49 -5.69
CA VAL A 19 -43.60 0.79 -7.08
C VAL A 19 -42.16 1.34 -7.10
N SER A 20 -41.34 1.03 -6.09
CA SER A 20 -40.20 1.86 -5.71
C SER A 20 -38.84 1.23 -5.97
N PHE A 21 -38.77 -0.03 -6.42
CA PHE A 21 -37.49 -0.67 -6.72
C PHE A 21 -37.62 -1.58 -7.94
N VAL A 22 -37.09 -1.10 -9.09
CA VAL A 22 -36.79 -1.93 -10.25
C VAL A 22 -35.27 -2.07 -10.27
N PRO A 23 -34.71 -3.28 -10.13
CA PRO A 23 -33.26 -3.48 -10.15
C PRO A 23 -32.66 -3.08 -11.50
N THR A 24 -31.38 -2.71 -11.55
CA THR A 24 -30.70 -2.25 -12.78
C THR A 24 -30.66 -3.32 -13.87
N TRP A 25 -30.72 -4.60 -13.48
CA TRP A 25 -30.84 -5.73 -14.39
C TRP A 25 -32.27 -5.98 -14.90
N ALA A 26 -33.26 -5.14 -14.61
CA ALA A 26 -34.63 -5.32 -15.08
C ALA A 26 -35.24 -4.03 -15.63
N ILE A 27 -36.16 -4.17 -16.59
CA ILE A 27 -37.03 -3.08 -17.04
C ILE A 27 -38.49 -3.45 -16.83
N GLY A 28 -39.25 -2.51 -16.24
CA GLY A 28 -40.70 -2.61 -16.15
C GLY A 28 -41.35 -1.84 -17.30
N ILE A 29 -42.14 -2.53 -18.11
CA ILE A 29 -42.99 -1.88 -19.12
C ILE A 29 -44.44 -1.89 -18.64
N ILE A 30 -45.02 -0.69 -18.54
CA ILE A 30 -46.44 -0.48 -18.25
C ILE A 30 -47.14 -0.19 -19.58
N TRP A 31 -47.87 -1.17 -20.09
CA TRP A 31 -48.48 -1.12 -21.42
C TRP A 31 -49.74 -0.25 -21.50
N GLU A 32 -50.22 0.27 -20.36
CA GLU A 32 -51.38 1.18 -20.29
C GLU A 32 -51.18 2.47 -21.10
N ASN A 33 -49.94 2.84 -21.43
CA ASN A 33 -49.58 4.08 -22.13
C ASN A 33 -49.04 3.90 -23.56
N ILE A 34 -48.94 2.68 -24.08
CA ILE A 34 -48.38 2.41 -25.42
C ILE A 34 -49.50 2.47 -26.47
N LYS A 35 -49.49 3.52 -27.30
CA LYS A 35 -50.58 3.82 -28.25
C LYS A 35 -50.43 3.19 -29.65
N HIS A 36 -49.23 2.76 -30.04
CA HIS A 36 -48.95 2.18 -31.36
C HIS A 36 -47.91 1.05 -31.28
N LEU A 37 -48.11 -0.01 -32.07
CA LEU A 37 -47.30 -1.24 -32.09
C LEU A 37 -47.35 -1.80 -33.54
N ASP A 38 -46.24 -1.73 -34.28
CA ASP A 38 -46.18 -2.14 -35.70
C ASP A 38 -45.79 -3.62 -35.88
N TYR A 39 -46.41 -4.30 -36.88
CA TYR A 39 -46.36 -5.75 -37.16
C TYR A 39 -46.06 -5.98 -38.68
N PRO A 40 -45.27 -6.99 -39.12
CA PRO A 40 -45.50 -8.43 -38.90
C PRO A 40 -44.45 -9.22 -38.12
N GLY A 41 -43.50 -8.57 -37.46
CA GLY A 41 -42.57 -9.24 -36.56
C GLY A 41 -42.34 -8.40 -35.32
N LEU A 42 -42.79 -8.85 -34.15
CA LEU A 42 -42.26 -8.30 -32.90
C LEU A 42 -40.88 -8.94 -32.68
N VAL A 43 -39.84 -8.27 -33.18
CA VAL A 43 -38.46 -8.44 -32.74
C VAL A 43 -38.14 -7.19 -31.92
N ILE A 44 -37.93 -7.34 -30.61
CA ILE A 44 -37.34 -6.26 -29.81
C ILE A 44 -35.84 -6.31 -30.08
N SER A 45 -35.42 -5.65 -31.16
CA SER A 45 -34.04 -5.27 -31.43
C SER A 45 -34.02 -3.75 -31.49
N TRP A 46 -33.43 -3.12 -30.47
CA TRP A 46 -33.00 -1.71 -30.57
C TRP A 46 -31.91 -1.65 -31.65
N PRO A 47 -31.88 -0.63 -32.53
CA PRO A 47 -31.83 0.77 -32.11
C PRO A 47 -32.60 1.73 -33.04
N VAL A 48 -33.52 2.58 -32.54
CA VAL A 48 -33.74 3.92 -33.13
C VAL A 48 -34.35 4.86 -32.08
N ALA A 49 -33.52 5.71 -31.50
CA ALA A 49 -33.78 7.13 -31.20
C ALA A 49 -32.77 7.57 -30.14
N GLU A 50 -32.05 8.64 -30.43
CA GLU A 50 -30.88 9.12 -29.69
C GLU A 50 -31.14 9.50 -28.23
N HIS A 51 -32.37 9.46 -27.71
CA HIS A 51 -32.62 9.67 -26.28
C HIS A 51 -33.85 8.88 -25.80
N LEU A 52 -33.64 7.89 -24.92
CA LEU A 52 -34.68 7.36 -24.05
C LEU A 52 -34.38 7.82 -22.62
N SER A 53 -35.13 8.81 -22.14
CA SER A 53 -35.10 9.22 -20.74
C SER A 53 -35.99 8.28 -19.93
N VAL A 54 -35.38 7.34 -19.20
CA VAL A 54 -36.09 6.57 -18.17
C VAL A 54 -36.15 7.44 -16.92
N GLY A 55 -37.32 8.01 -16.65
CA GLY A 55 -37.53 8.83 -15.47
C GLY A 55 -37.54 7.97 -14.21
N SER A 56 -36.45 7.97 -13.44
CA SER A 56 -36.55 7.86 -11.99
C SER A 56 -36.87 9.24 -11.43
N PHE A 57 -37.50 9.26 -10.25
CA PHE A 57 -37.62 10.48 -9.47
C PHE A 57 -36.23 11.15 -9.34
N SER A 58 -36.10 12.31 -9.96
CA SER A 58 -35.05 13.35 -9.86
C SER A 58 -33.60 12.88 -9.62
N GLY A 59 -32.76 12.95 -10.67
CA GLY A 59 -31.37 13.42 -10.50
C GLY A 59 -30.27 12.69 -11.27
N SER A 60 -30.47 11.47 -11.76
CA SER A 60 -29.38 10.69 -12.37
C SER A 60 -29.60 10.48 -13.88
N GLN A 61 -28.66 10.98 -14.70
CA GLN A 61 -28.57 10.63 -16.11
C GLN A 61 -27.82 9.30 -16.25
N VAL A 62 -28.47 8.30 -16.87
CA VAL A 62 -27.84 7.04 -17.27
C VAL A 62 -27.29 7.22 -18.69
N ASN A 63 -25.97 7.13 -18.85
CA ASN A 63 -25.31 7.17 -20.14
C ASN A 63 -25.24 5.75 -20.73
N GLY A 64 -26.04 5.49 -21.78
CA GLY A 64 -25.84 4.42 -22.77
C GLY A 64 -25.76 2.98 -22.25
N ILE A 65 -26.82 2.19 -22.46
CA ILE A 65 -26.78 0.74 -22.28
C ILE A 65 -26.25 0.09 -23.58
N ASP A 66 -25.13 -0.63 -23.51
CA ASP A 66 -24.61 -1.44 -24.63
C ASP A 66 -25.42 -2.74 -24.76
N LEU A 67 -26.18 -2.86 -25.84
CA LEU A 67 -27.08 -3.99 -26.06
C LEU A 67 -26.40 -5.23 -26.66
N ALA A 68 -25.14 -5.14 -27.11
CA ALA A 68 -24.44 -6.28 -27.68
C ALA A 68 -24.20 -7.42 -26.67
N GLN A 69 -24.40 -7.15 -25.37
CA GLN A 69 -24.23 -8.11 -24.27
C GLN A 69 -25.48 -8.93 -23.93
N PHE A 70 -26.65 -8.63 -24.53
CA PHE A 70 -27.91 -9.35 -24.26
C PHE A 70 -28.11 -10.49 -25.26
N SER A 71 -27.71 -11.71 -24.89
CA SER A 71 -27.70 -12.85 -25.81
C SER A 71 -28.97 -13.70 -25.85
N ASP A 72 -29.93 -13.52 -24.93
CA ASP A 72 -31.05 -14.48 -24.80
C ASP A 72 -32.44 -13.84 -24.91
N VAL A 73 -33.28 -14.47 -25.73
CA VAL A 73 -34.72 -14.18 -25.81
C VAL A 73 -35.40 -14.75 -24.56
N ILE A 74 -35.71 -13.88 -23.59
CA ILE A 74 -36.30 -14.25 -22.28
C ILE A 74 -37.75 -14.75 -22.40
N SER A 75 -38.50 -14.27 -23.40
CA SER A 75 -39.82 -14.82 -23.74
C SER A 75 -40.19 -14.47 -25.18
N GLN A 76 -40.92 -15.37 -25.86
CA GLN A 76 -41.43 -15.14 -27.20
C GLN A 76 -42.95 -15.27 -27.21
N GLN A 77 -43.65 -14.14 -27.37
CA GLN A 77 -45.10 -14.11 -27.58
C GLN A 77 -45.40 -13.95 -29.07
N LYS A 78 -46.39 -14.68 -29.60
CA LYS A 78 -46.74 -14.66 -31.03
C LYS A 78 -48.24 -14.42 -31.24
N GLY A 79 -48.59 -13.78 -32.36
CA GLY A 79 -49.99 -13.59 -32.77
C GLY A 79 -50.76 -12.55 -31.94
N GLU A 80 -52.08 -12.74 -31.80
CA GLU A 80 -52.99 -11.80 -31.11
C GLU A 80 -52.62 -11.52 -29.64
N GLN A 81 -51.86 -12.43 -29.01
CA GLN A 81 -51.44 -12.30 -27.60
C GLN A 81 -50.53 -11.09 -27.36
N VAL A 82 -49.77 -10.64 -28.36
CA VAL A 82 -48.94 -9.42 -28.27
C VAL A 82 -49.80 -8.16 -28.09
N TYR A 83 -50.96 -8.11 -28.75
CA TYR A 83 -51.89 -6.96 -28.66
C TYR A 83 -52.66 -6.94 -27.33
N GLN A 84 -52.67 -8.05 -26.58
CA GLN A 84 -53.39 -8.19 -25.32
C GLN A 84 -52.47 -7.98 -24.09
N LEU A 85 -51.18 -7.66 -24.28
CA LEU A 85 -50.23 -7.49 -23.16
C LEU A 85 -50.68 -6.45 -22.13
N HIS A 86 -51.40 -5.41 -22.55
CA HIS A 86 -52.01 -4.39 -21.68
C HIS A 86 -53.22 -4.89 -20.86
N LYS A 87 -53.87 -5.98 -21.27
CA LYS A 87 -55.03 -6.60 -20.60
C LYS A 87 -54.66 -7.86 -19.82
N ALA A 88 -53.61 -8.56 -20.25
CA ALA A 88 -53.11 -9.75 -19.59
C ALA A 88 -52.48 -9.39 -18.24
N ILE A 89 -52.66 -10.27 -17.25
CA ILE A 89 -51.86 -10.23 -16.01
C ILE A 89 -50.43 -10.51 -16.45
N GLY A 90 -49.62 -9.46 -16.39
CA GLY A 90 -48.23 -9.60 -16.72
C GLY A 90 -47.51 -10.36 -15.63
N ASN A 91 -46.27 -10.68 -15.94
CA ASN A 91 -45.44 -11.56 -15.15
C ASN A 91 -45.00 -10.92 -13.80
N SER A 92 -45.37 -9.66 -13.57
CA SER A 92 -45.34 -8.97 -12.26
C SER A 92 -46.56 -9.24 -11.36
N GLY A 93 -47.53 -10.05 -11.79
CA GLY A 93 -48.80 -10.29 -11.10
C GLY A 93 -49.83 -9.16 -11.29
N LEU A 94 -49.49 -8.10 -12.02
CA LEU A 94 -50.36 -6.94 -12.28
C LEU A 94 -50.81 -6.89 -13.76
N PRO A 95 -52.08 -6.54 -14.05
CA PRO A 95 -52.55 -6.33 -15.42
C PRO A 95 -51.68 -5.30 -16.16
N GLY A 96 -51.26 -5.62 -17.38
CA GLY A 96 -50.54 -4.67 -18.24
C GLY A 96 -49.10 -4.37 -17.82
N LYS A 97 -48.55 -5.03 -16.80
CA LYS A 97 -47.20 -4.78 -16.28
C LYS A 97 -46.28 -5.98 -16.47
N TRP A 98 -45.28 -5.79 -17.30
CA TRP A 98 -44.33 -6.83 -17.66
C TRP A 98 -42.92 -6.42 -17.25
N LEU A 99 -42.24 -7.30 -16.53
CA LEU A 99 -40.85 -7.20 -16.15
C LEU A 99 -40.02 -8.00 -17.14
N PHE A 100 -39.02 -7.36 -17.73
CA PHE A 100 -38.06 -8.00 -18.62
C PHE A 100 -36.69 -7.96 -17.97
N ARG A 101 -35.96 -9.06 -18.05
CA ARG A 101 -34.56 -9.10 -17.63
C ARG A 101 -33.70 -8.39 -18.66
N LEU A 102 -32.75 -7.62 -18.18
CA LEU A 102 -31.72 -6.88 -18.91
C LEU A 102 -30.36 -7.50 -18.58
N ASP A 103 -30.25 -8.81 -18.39
CA ASP A 103 -28.99 -9.49 -18.12
C ASP A 103 -28.99 -10.85 -18.81
N SER A 104 -27.80 -11.41 -19.10
CA SER A 104 -27.71 -12.72 -19.74
C SER A 104 -28.24 -13.81 -18.80
N ASN A 105 -29.30 -14.49 -19.22
CA ASN A 105 -30.00 -15.48 -18.40
C ASN A 105 -29.36 -16.89 -18.50
N ASN A 106 -28.04 -16.96 -18.35
CA ASN A 106 -27.32 -18.23 -18.36
C ASN A 106 -27.30 -18.85 -16.94
N ALA A 107 -27.16 -20.18 -16.86
CA ALA A 107 -27.19 -20.91 -15.59
C ALA A 107 -26.02 -20.53 -14.65
N GLN A 108 -24.87 -20.13 -15.21
CA GLN A 108 -23.69 -19.76 -14.44
C GLN A 108 -23.91 -18.43 -13.69
N ASN A 109 -24.46 -17.42 -14.35
CA ASN A 109 -24.78 -16.13 -13.74
C ASN A 109 -25.87 -16.28 -12.66
N GLN A 110 -26.86 -17.14 -12.87
CA GLN A 110 -27.90 -17.40 -11.86
C GLN A 110 -27.31 -18.04 -10.59
N GLU A 111 -26.43 -19.03 -10.75
CA GLU A 111 -25.77 -19.67 -9.61
C GLU A 111 -24.85 -18.68 -8.88
N ALA A 112 -24.10 -17.86 -9.62
CA ALA A 112 -23.26 -16.82 -9.04
C ALA A 112 -24.05 -15.81 -8.20
N LYS A 113 -25.21 -15.37 -8.70
CA LYS A 113 -26.14 -14.49 -7.95
C LYS A 113 -26.60 -15.12 -6.64
N LYS A 114 -26.95 -16.41 -6.68
CA LYS A 114 -27.36 -17.16 -5.49
C LYS A 114 -26.21 -17.24 -4.47
N ILE A 115 -25.01 -17.63 -4.91
CA ILE A 115 -23.83 -17.74 -4.03
C ILE A 115 -23.47 -16.35 -3.46
N CYS A 116 -23.48 -15.30 -4.27
CA CYS A 116 -23.26 -13.92 -3.83
C CYS A 116 -24.22 -13.52 -2.70
N TYR A 117 -25.51 -13.81 -2.87
CA TYR A 117 -26.51 -13.49 -1.85
C TYR A 117 -26.29 -14.30 -0.55
N GLU A 118 -25.87 -15.56 -0.65
CA GLU A 118 -25.51 -16.37 0.52
C GLU A 118 -24.34 -15.72 1.30
N TYR A 119 -23.25 -15.36 0.63
CA TYR A 119 -22.14 -14.63 1.27
C TYR A 119 -22.57 -13.29 1.87
N TYR A 120 -23.38 -12.50 1.15
CA TYR A 120 -23.92 -11.25 1.67
C TYR A 120 -24.71 -11.48 2.96
N THR A 121 -25.61 -12.48 2.99
CA THR A 121 -26.39 -12.77 4.20
C THR A 121 -25.55 -13.23 5.39
N GLN A 122 -24.42 -13.90 5.14
CA GLN A 122 -23.44 -14.26 6.18
C GLN A 122 -22.69 -13.04 6.72
N ASN A 123 -22.42 -12.04 5.86
CA ASN A 123 -21.57 -10.89 6.20
C ASN A 123 -22.34 -9.63 6.63
N LYS A 124 -23.63 -9.47 6.28
CA LYS A 124 -24.40 -8.22 6.52
C LYS A 124 -24.54 -7.78 7.98
N ASN A 125 -24.34 -8.69 8.91
CA ASN A 125 -24.38 -8.41 10.36
C ASN A 125 -22.98 -8.42 11.01
N ILE A 126 -21.92 -8.63 10.22
CA ILE A 126 -20.53 -8.62 10.70
C ILE A 126 -19.96 -7.24 10.40
N ARG A 127 -19.64 -6.49 11.45
CA ARG A 127 -18.99 -5.19 11.30
C ARG A 127 -17.48 -5.38 11.24
N LEU A 128 -16.85 -4.90 10.17
CA LEU A 128 -15.40 -4.79 10.10
C LEU A 128 -14.95 -3.59 10.95
N ASP A 129 -13.85 -3.77 11.68
CA ASP A 129 -13.23 -2.70 12.45
C ASP A 129 -12.38 -1.83 11.52
N LEU A 130 -13.01 -0.77 10.98
CA LEU A 130 -12.36 0.12 10.03
C LEU A 130 -11.29 1.01 10.68
N ASP A 131 -11.26 1.11 12.00
CA ASP A 131 -10.22 1.87 12.72
C ASP A 131 -8.85 1.16 12.59
N LEU A 132 -8.84 -0.13 12.25
CA LEU A 132 -7.64 -0.93 11.98
C LEU A 132 -7.25 -0.95 10.49
N VAL A 133 -8.08 -0.39 9.61
CA VAL A 133 -7.89 -0.41 8.17
C VAL A 133 -7.17 0.88 7.75
N LYS A 134 -6.00 0.74 7.14
CA LYS A 134 -5.21 1.88 6.65
C LYS A 134 -5.68 2.29 5.27
N GLN A 135 -5.82 3.59 5.02
CA GLN A 135 -6.15 4.07 3.68
C GLN A 135 -5.05 3.70 2.69
N CYS A 136 -5.46 3.32 1.47
CA CYS A 136 -4.53 3.01 0.41
C CYS A 136 -3.81 4.29 -0.04
N PRO A 137 -2.48 4.26 -0.21
CA PRO A 137 -1.74 5.37 -0.78
C PRO A 137 -2.27 5.72 -2.18
N ASP A 138 -2.35 7.01 -2.51
CA ASP A 138 -2.77 7.44 -3.86
C ASP A 138 -1.79 6.99 -4.95
N ARG A 139 -0.52 6.77 -4.57
CA ARG A 139 0.53 6.23 -5.43
C ARG A 139 1.28 5.10 -4.75
N ILE A 140 1.61 4.07 -5.53
CA ILE A 140 2.38 2.93 -5.04
C ILE A 140 3.78 3.31 -4.52
N THR A 141 4.34 4.41 -5.04
CA THR A 141 5.65 4.96 -4.64
C THR A 141 5.58 6.10 -3.61
N SER A 142 4.45 6.26 -2.91
CA SER A 142 4.34 7.18 -1.77
C SER A 142 5.05 6.60 -0.54
N LEU A 143 5.51 7.46 0.37
CA LEU A 143 6.06 7.01 1.66
C LEU A 143 5.02 6.29 2.52
N GLU A 144 3.73 6.56 2.33
CA GLU A 144 2.66 5.81 3.01
C GLU A 144 2.67 4.32 2.64
N SER A 145 3.24 3.95 1.49
CA SER A 145 3.35 2.54 1.09
C SER A 145 4.26 1.73 2.01
N LEU A 146 5.08 2.34 2.86
CA LEU A 146 5.89 1.63 3.86
C LEU A 146 5.02 0.84 4.85
N GLN A 147 3.76 1.26 5.03
CA GLN A 147 2.74 0.55 5.83
C GLN A 147 2.18 -0.70 5.12
N PHE A 148 2.62 -0.97 3.90
CA PHE A 148 2.14 -2.02 3.04
C PHE A 148 3.29 -2.87 2.51
N GLN A 149 2.95 -4.03 1.99
CA GLN A 149 3.85 -4.91 1.25
C GLN A 149 3.25 -5.19 -0.13
N GLY A 150 4.09 -5.50 -1.12
CA GLY A 150 3.62 -5.99 -2.42
C GLY A 150 2.81 -7.27 -2.26
N CYS A 151 1.90 -7.55 -3.20
CA CYS A 151 1.06 -8.76 -3.16
C CYS A 151 1.80 -10.04 -3.60
N ASP A 152 3.01 -10.25 -3.10
CA ASP A 152 3.82 -11.44 -3.31
C ASP A 152 3.73 -12.36 -2.10
N PHE A 153 2.51 -12.83 -1.83
CA PHE A 153 2.23 -13.77 -0.76
C PHE A 153 2.11 -15.20 -1.30
N ASP A 154 2.45 -16.17 -0.46
CA ASP A 154 2.38 -17.58 -0.82
C ASP A 154 0.92 -18.02 -1.00
N VAL A 155 0.56 -18.37 -2.24
CA VAL A 155 -0.75 -18.95 -2.57
C VAL A 155 -0.69 -20.48 -2.47
N PRO A 156 -1.73 -21.16 -1.94
CA PRO A 156 -1.73 -22.62 -1.85
C PRO A 156 -1.73 -23.30 -3.20
N LEU A 157 -1.27 -24.55 -3.24
CA LEU A 157 -1.38 -25.39 -4.44
C LEU A 157 -2.84 -25.63 -4.89
N SER A 158 -3.81 -25.55 -3.97
CA SER A 158 -5.24 -25.68 -4.26
C SER A 158 -5.89 -24.40 -4.77
N TYR A 159 -5.13 -23.31 -4.91
CA TYR A 159 -5.64 -22.01 -5.36
C TYR A 159 -6.22 -22.09 -6.79
N PRO A 160 -7.49 -21.75 -7.01
CA PRO A 160 -8.16 -21.90 -8.30
C PRO A 160 -7.80 -20.74 -9.24
N SER A 161 -6.53 -20.69 -9.66
CA SER A 161 -5.97 -19.65 -10.52
C SER A 161 -6.67 -19.48 -11.88
N TRP A 162 -7.31 -20.53 -12.38
CA TRP A 162 -8.10 -20.47 -13.62
C TRP A 162 -9.42 -19.69 -13.44
N ILE A 163 -9.91 -19.52 -12.21
CA ILE A 163 -11.07 -18.69 -11.89
C ILE A 163 -10.62 -17.26 -11.58
N PHE A 164 -9.68 -17.13 -10.65
CA PHE A 164 -9.36 -15.83 -10.04
C PHE A 164 -8.16 -15.12 -10.67
N GLY A 165 -7.30 -15.80 -11.45
CA GLY A 165 -6.04 -15.25 -11.93
C GLY A 165 -5.00 -15.10 -10.80
N TYR A 166 -4.06 -14.18 -10.91
CA TYR A 166 -3.07 -13.87 -9.86
C TYR A 166 -2.97 -12.36 -9.64
N PRO A 167 -2.63 -11.90 -8.42
CA PRO A 167 -2.38 -10.49 -8.18
C PRO A 167 -1.23 -9.99 -9.06
N LYS A 168 -1.36 -8.78 -9.57
CA LYS A 168 -0.28 -8.10 -10.28
C LYS A 168 0.69 -7.55 -9.23
N ARG A 169 1.74 -8.32 -8.94
CA ARG A 169 2.71 -8.04 -7.86
C ARG A 169 3.23 -6.60 -7.86
N ASP A 170 3.45 -6.03 -9.04
CA ASP A 170 4.02 -4.69 -9.21
C ASP A 170 2.98 -3.57 -9.10
N LEU A 171 1.69 -3.91 -9.06
CA LEU A 171 0.56 -2.97 -9.14
C LEU A 171 -0.46 -3.22 -8.03
N CYS A 172 -0.04 -3.78 -6.90
CA CYS A 172 -0.89 -3.88 -5.74
C CYS A 172 -0.12 -3.90 -4.43
N LEU A 173 -0.80 -3.42 -3.39
CA LEU A 173 -0.31 -3.38 -2.03
C LEU A 173 -1.31 -4.07 -1.11
N THR A 174 -0.81 -4.80 -0.12
CA THR A 174 -1.60 -5.31 1.00
C THR A 174 -1.08 -4.73 2.30
N GLN A 175 -1.99 -4.33 3.18
CA GLN A 175 -1.64 -3.74 4.47
C GLN A 175 -0.76 -4.70 5.28
N LYS A 176 0.28 -4.17 5.92
CA LYS A 176 1.02 -4.89 6.94
C LYS A 176 0.20 -4.91 8.24
N ILE A 177 -0.09 -6.09 8.76
CA ILE A 177 -1.01 -6.27 9.91
C ILE A 177 -0.28 -6.98 11.03
N ILE A 178 -0.36 -6.42 12.23
CA ILE A 178 0.31 -6.96 13.42
C ILE A 178 -0.58 -7.97 14.16
N TYR A 179 0.04 -8.95 14.82
CA TYR A 179 -0.60 -10.09 15.50
C TYR A 179 -1.43 -9.73 16.75
N THR A 180 -1.63 -8.45 17.04
CA THR A 180 -2.47 -8.02 18.17
C THR A 180 -3.94 -8.31 17.84
N ASN A 181 -4.38 -9.50 18.27
CA ASN A 181 -5.75 -9.98 18.47
C ASN A 181 -6.82 -8.85 18.32
N PRO A 182 -7.78 -8.94 17.38
CA PRO A 182 -8.55 -10.15 17.05
C PRO A 182 -7.92 -11.11 16.03
N VAL A 183 -8.37 -12.36 16.04
CA VAL A 183 -8.06 -13.40 15.03
C VAL A 183 -8.43 -12.97 13.60
N ILE A 184 -9.22 -11.90 13.43
CA ILE A 184 -9.74 -11.39 12.16
C ILE A 184 -9.56 -9.87 12.13
N THR A 185 -8.33 -9.42 11.87
CA THR A 185 -8.05 -8.01 11.63
C THR A 185 -8.24 -7.70 10.15
N PRO A 186 -9.24 -6.88 9.77
CA PRO A 186 -9.40 -6.49 8.37
C PRO A 186 -8.21 -5.65 7.91
N GLY A 187 -8.01 -5.59 6.60
CA GLY A 187 -6.91 -4.82 6.04
C GLY A 187 -7.14 -4.46 4.60
N SER A 188 -6.44 -3.41 4.17
CA SER A 188 -6.58 -2.89 2.82
C SER A 188 -5.83 -3.72 1.80
N TYR A 189 -6.52 -4.05 0.71
CA TYR A 189 -5.94 -4.47 -0.55
C TYR A 189 -6.10 -3.33 -1.56
N CYS A 190 -4.99 -2.81 -2.06
CA CYS A 190 -4.92 -1.65 -2.93
C CYS A 190 -4.48 -2.08 -4.33
N SER A 191 -5.24 -1.71 -5.35
CA SER A 191 -4.90 -1.96 -6.75
C SER A 191 -4.49 -0.67 -7.44
N TYR A 192 -3.46 -0.73 -8.29
CA TYR A 192 -2.93 0.41 -9.01
C TYR A 192 -3.03 0.21 -10.53
N ASP A 193 -3.11 1.31 -11.27
CA ASP A 193 -2.91 1.30 -12.71
C ASP A 193 -1.42 1.21 -13.08
N THR A 194 -1.13 1.10 -14.38
CA THR A 194 0.25 0.97 -14.87
C THR A 194 1.12 2.20 -14.62
N ASP A 195 0.53 3.35 -14.33
CA ASP A 195 1.22 4.59 -13.97
C ASP A 195 1.40 4.72 -12.45
N GLY A 196 0.98 3.70 -11.70
CA GLY A 196 1.13 3.59 -10.26
C GLY A 196 0.11 4.42 -9.46
N PHE A 197 -1.02 4.81 -10.05
CA PHE A 197 -2.11 5.50 -9.34
C PHE A 197 -3.16 4.54 -8.81
N LEU A 198 -3.71 4.85 -7.64
CA LEU A 198 -4.72 4.04 -6.98
C LEU A 198 -5.99 3.92 -7.82
N LYS A 199 -6.45 2.69 -8.04
CA LYS A 199 -7.76 2.38 -8.62
C LYS A 199 -8.78 2.23 -7.50
N ALA A 200 -9.47 3.31 -7.15
CA ALA A 200 -10.37 3.33 -5.99
C ALA A 200 -11.66 2.49 -6.13
N SER A 201 -11.93 1.91 -7.30
CA SER A 201 -13.17 1.17 -7.59
C SER A 201 -13.00 -0.35 -7.50
N VAL A 202 -14.12 -1.06 -7.34
CA VAL A 202 -14.20 -2.51 -7.53
C VAL A 202 -14.31 -2.81 -9.04
N SER A 203 -13.57 -3.81 -9.50
CA SER A 203 -13.54 -4.23 -10.90
C SER A 203 -14.61 -5.28 -11.18
N HIS A 204 -15.26 -5.15 -12.34
CA HIS A 204 -16.20 -6.14 -12.89
C HIS A 204 -15.54 -7.13 -13.85
N LEU A 205 -14.23 -7.00 -14.07
CA LEU A 205 -13.48 -7.81 -15.04
C LEU A 205 -12.63 -8.88 -14.36
N ASP A 206 -12.00 -8.53 -13.24
CA ASP A 206 -11.11 -9.41 -12.50
C ASP A 206 -11.02 -8.98 -11.04
N VAL A 207 -10.77 -9.94 -10.15
CA VAL A 207 -10.78 -9.68 -8.70
C VAL A 207 -9.58 -8.81 -8.25
N TRP A 208 -8.46 -8.87 -8.95
CA TRP A 208 -7.19 -8.25 -8.52
C TRP A 208 -7.06 -6.76 -8.88
N SER A 209 -7.88 -6.30 -9.82
CA SER A 209 -8.02 -4.91 -10.25
C SER A 209 -8.94 -4.07 -9.34
N SER A 210 -9.21 -4.53 -8.12
CA SER A 210 -10.14 -3.89 -7.18
C SER A 210 -9.42 -3.41 -5.93
N THR A 211 -9.69 -2.18 -5.49
CA THR A 211 -9.26 -1.70 -4.17
C THR A 211 -10.38 -1.94 -3.15
N VAL A 212 -10.12 -2.76 -2.13
CA VAL A 212 -11.15 -3.25 -1.19
C VAL A 212 -10.56 -3.47 0.20
N VAL A 213 -11.42 -3.45 1.21
CA VAL A 213 -11.07 -4.03 2.52
C VAL A 213 -11.24 -5.55 2.45
N GLN A 214 -10.19 -6.29 2.78
CA GLN A 214 -10.24 -7.74 2.99
C GLN A 214 -10.54 -8.04 4.45
N LYS A 215 -11.37 -9.05 4.69
CA LYS A 215 -11.67 -9.54 6.04
C LYS A 215 -10.57 -10.46 6.56
N PHE A 216 -9.96 -11.25 5.67
CA PHE A 216 -8.88 -12.19 5.96
C PHE A 216 -7.64 -11.90 5.10
N PRO A 217 -7.04 -10.70 5.23
CA PRO A 217 -5.83 -10.35 4.49
C PRO A 217 -4.65 -11.26 4.85
N PRO A 218 -3.70 -11.49 3.93
CA PRO A 218 -2.46 -12.18 4.23
C PRO A 218 -1.63 -11.39 5.25
N ARG A 219 -0.95 -12.11 6.15
CA ARG A 219 -0.12 -11.53 7.21
C ARG A 219 1.36 -11.71 6.88
N TYR A 220 2.09 -10.60 6.71
CA TYR A 220 3.55 -10.61 6.45
C TYR A 220 4.00 -11.56 5.33
N ARG A 221 3.34 -11.48 4.17
CA ARG A 221 3.61 -12.28 2.96
C ARG A 221 3.24 -13.77 3.08
N GLN A 222 2.59 -14.19 4.17
CA GLN A 222 2.10 -15.56 4.34
C GLN A 222 0.69 -15.61 4.96
N PHE A 223 0.08 -16.80 4.94
CA PHE A 223 -1.11 -17.09 5.71
C PHE A 223 -0.69 -17.87 6.95
N GLY A 224 -1.10 -17.41 8.14
CA GLY A 224 -0.62 -17.98 9.40
C GLY A 224 -1.08 -19.42 9.63
N TYR A 225 -2.32 -19.73 9.22
CA TYR A 225 -2.89 -21.08 9.27
C TYR A 225 -3.52 -21.46 7.93
N THR A 226 -3.72 -22.77 7.71
CA THR A 226 -4.43 -23.27 6.52
C THR A 226 -5.84 -22.69 6.41
N ASP A 227 -6.52 -22.51 7.55
CA ASP A 227 -7.90 -22.04 7.61
C ASP A 227 -8.01 -20.57 7.15
N ASP A 228 -7.05 -19.71 7.52
CA ASP A 228 -6.99 -18.31 7.04
C ASP A 228 -7.02 -18.24 5.52
N ASN A 229 -6.39 -19.20 4.85
CA ASN A 229 -6.32 -19.23 3.41
C ASN A 229 -7.65 -19.61 2.76
N TYR A 230 -8.34 -20.61 3.31
CA TYR A 230 -9.67 -20.99 2.85
C TYR A 230 -10.68 -19.88 3.09
N ASP A 231 -10.61 -19.21 4.26
CA ASP A 231 -11.47 -18.09 4.60
C ASP A 231 -11.21 -16.90 3.68
N TRP A 232 -9.96 -16.55 3.39
CA TRP A 232 -9.61 -15.52 2.40
C TRP A 232 -10.12 -15.86 1.00
N GLN A 233 -9.88 -17.09 0.53
CA GLN A 233 -10.35 -17.53 -0.79
C GLN A 233 -11.88 -17.48 -0.89
N GLY A 234 -12.62 -17.92 0.14
CA GLY A 234 -14.08 -17.93 0.11
C GLY A 234 -14.70 -16.55 0.38
N GLN A 235 -14.31 -15.90 1.48
CA GLN A 235 -14.98 -14.72 2.03
C GLN A 235 -14.45 -13.39 1.46
N ASP A 236 -13.32 -13.38 0.75
CA ASP A 236 -12.79 -12.19 0.09
C ASP A 236 -12.67 -12.36 -1.44
N LEU A 237 -12.08 -13.45 -1.93
CA LEU A 237 -11.91 -13.64 -3.39
C LEU A 237 -13.17 -14.15 -4.09
N ASP A 238 -13.69 -15.31 -3.67
CA ASP A 238 -14.86 -15.94 -4.29
C ASP A 238 -16.09 -15.06 -4.10
N PHE A 239 -16.33 -14.54 -2.89
CA PHE A 239 -17.42 -13.59 -2.66
C PHE A 239 -17.41 -12.42 -3.66
N ARG A 240 -16.25 -11.77 -3.85
CA ARG A 240 -16.10 -10.68 -4.84
C ARG A 240 -16.32 -11.17 -6.26
N TYR A 241 -15.75 -12.33 -6.62
CA TYR A 241 -15.91 -12.91 -7.96
C TYR A 241 -17.37 -13.21 -8.28
N GLN A 242 -18.09 -13.89 -7.38
CA GLN A 242 -19.49 -14.26 -7.56
C GLN A 242 -20.38 -13.01 -7.67
N CYS A 243 -20.13 -11.99 -6.84
CA CYS A 243 -20.94 -10.78 -6.83
C CYS A 243 -20.65 -9.80 -7.95
N CYS A 244 -19.37 -9.49 -8.22
CA CYS A 244 -18.99 -8.39 -9.11
C CYS A 244 -18.63 -8.83 -10.53
N ILE A 245 -18.28 -10.10 -10.75
CA ILE A 245 -17.80 -10.60 -12.04
C ILE A 245 -18.78 -11.63 -12.61
N ALA A 246 -18.95 -12.77 -11.93
CA ALA A 246 -19.74 -13.88 -12.44
C ALA A 246 -21.26 -13.60 -12.45
N SER A 247 -21.77 -12.74 -11.56
CA SER A 247 -23.19 -12.35 -11.58
C SER A 247 -23.57 -11.57 -12.83
N GLY A 248 -22.61 -10.85 -13.44
CA GLY A 248 -22.85 -9.86 -14.49
C GLY A 248 -23.81 -8.73 -14.09
N SER A 249 -23.89 -8.38 -12.79
CA SER A 249 -24.90 -7.43 -12.27
C SER A 249 -24.30 -6.45 -11.27
N GLU A 250 -24.48 -5.15 -11.52
CA GLU A 250 -24.07 -4.07 -10.62
C GLU A 250 -24.76 -4.18 -9.25
N ASP A 251 -26.08 -4.41 -9.23
CA ASP A 251 -26.83 -4.60 -7.97
C ASP A 251 -26.27 -5.72 -7.06
N PHE A 252 -25.70 -6.78 -7.65
CA PHE A 252 -25.08 -7.84 -6.87
C PHE A 252 -23.68 -7.47 -6.40
N CYS A 253 -22.94 -6.67 -7.18
CA CYS A 253 -21.70 -6.07 -6.71
C CYS A 253 -21.95 -5.09 -5.56
N ASP A 254 -23.08 -4.37 -5.57
CA ASP A 254 -23.49 -3.50 -4.47
C ASP A 254 -23.73 -4.27 -3.16
N PHE A 255 -24.23 -5.51 -3.22
CA PHE A 255 -24.29 -6.36 -2.03
C PHE A 255 -22.89 -6.62 -1.46
N TYR A 256 -21.89 -6.86 -2.31
CA TYR A 256 -20.51 -7.02 -1.88
C TYR A 256 -19.95 -5.72 -1.28
N THR A 257 -20.04 -4.60 -2.00
CA THR A 257 -19.47 -3.31 -1.54
C THR A 257 -20.15 -2.79 -0.27
N SER A 258 -21.44 -3.11 -0.05
CA SER A 258 -22.15 -2.75 1.18
C SER A 258 -21.61 -3.43 2.46
N VAL A 259 -20.84 -4.51 2.33
CA VAL A 259 -20.24 -5.26 3.47
C VAL A 259 -18.71 -5.40 3.36
N ARG A 260 -18.13 -4.87 2.28
CA ARG A 260 -16.70 -4.74 2.00
C ARG A 260 -16.46 -3.31 1.48
N PRO A 261 -16.47 -2.32 2.38
CA PRO A 261 -16.35 -0.91 2.00
C PRO A 261 -14.99 -0.61 1.36
N SER A 262 -14.87 0.61 0.83
CA SER A 262 -13.60 1.09 0.30
C SER A 262 -12.60 1.29 1.44
N PRO A 263 -11.30 0.96 1.25
CA PRO A 263 -10.22 1.37 2.16
C PRO A 263 -10.19 2.86 2.49
N SER A 264 -10.77 3.72 1.65
CA SER A 264 -10.91 5.16 1.93
C SER A 264 -11.81 5.48 3.14
N GLU A 265 -12.64 4.54 3.56
CA GLU A 265 -13.45 4.64 4.80
C GLU A 265 -12.68 4.20 6.05
N GLY A 266 -11.44 3.70 5.88
CA GLY A 266 -10.56 3.34 6.97
C GLY A 266 -9.94 4.54 7.68
N TYR A 267 -9.17 4.25 8.73
CA TYR A 267 -8.45 5.24 9.51
C TYR A 267 -7.35 5.92 8.69
N ARG A 268 -7.43 7.26 8.62
CA ARG A 268 -6.37 8.10 8.06
C ARG A 268 -5.41 8.47 9.18
N VAL A 269 -4.35 7.69 9.32
CA VAL A 269 -3.24 8.03 10.21
C VAL A 269 -2.41 9.12 9.55
N GLU A 270 -2.18 10.24 10.23
CA GLU A 270 -1.17 11.20 9.77
C GLU A 270 0.22 10.68 10.13
N HIS A 271 1.13 10.68 9.16
CA HIS A 271 2.50 10.22 9.37
C HIS A 271 3.49 11.30 9.02
N ALA A 272 4.65 11.24 9.67
CA ALA A 272 5.86 11.86 9.18
C ALA A 272 6.84 10.79 8.71
N SER A 273 7.82 11.20 7.91
CA SER A 273 8.79 10.28 7.34
C SER A 273 10.20 10.85 7.41
N ALA A 274 11.14 10.00 7.79
CA ALA A 274 12.55 10.31 7.86
C ALA A 274 13.36 9.24 7.12
N GLY A 275 14.61 9.52 6.82
CA GLY A 275 15.47 8.53 6.18
C GLY A 275 16.88 8.98 5.91
N VAL A 276 17.73 8.00 5.61
CA VAL A 276 19.09 8.19 5.12
C VAL A 276 19.32 7.34 3.87
N TYR A 277 19.92 7.93 2.85
CA TYR A 277 20.17 7.26 1.57
C TYR A 277 21.43 7.81 0.89
N GLY A 278 21.88 7.12 -0.16
CA GLY A 278 23.06 7.53 -0.92
C GLY A 278 24.33 7.49 -0.07
N ALA A 279 25.18 8.50 -0.24
CA ALA A 279 26.39 8.66 0.54
C ALA A 279 26.17 9.20 1.96
N GLY A 280 24.92 9.47 2.37
CA GLY A 280 24.60 10.09 3.67
C GLY A 280 23.71 11.32 3.53
N HIS A 281 22.67 11.24 2.69
CA HIS A 281 21.65 12.26 2.56
C HIS A 281 20.53 11.97 3.56
N TYR A 282 20.32 12.89 4.51
CA TYR A 282 19.36 12.75 5.59
C TYR A 282 18.11 13.59 5.34
N LYS A 283 16.97 13.04 5.75
CA LYS A 283 15.70 13.74 5.87
C LYS A 283 15.17 13.57 7.28
N THR A 284 14.93 14.68 7.99
CA THR A 284 14.27 14.68 9.30
C THR A 284 12.76 14.57 9.16
N PHE A 285 12.06 14.21 10.24
CA PHE A 285 10.60 14.10 10.23
C PHE A 285 9.90 15.42 9.88
N ASP A 286 10.46 16.55 10.33
CA ASP A 286 9.88 17.88 10.13
C ASP A 286 10.42 18.58 8.87
N GLY A 287 11.23 17.86 8.09
CA GLY A 287 11.48 18.18 6.69
C GLY A 287 12.77 18.96 6.42
N ILE A 288 13.71 19.00 7.36
CA ILE A 288 15.10 19.41 7.08
C ILE A 288 15.78 18.35 6.21
N SER A 289 16.40 18.79 5.12
CA SER A 289 17.26 17.98 4.27
C SER A 289 18.70 18.46 4.43
N TYR A 290 19.62 17.54 4.71
CA TYR A 290 21.05 17.83 4.81
C TYR A 290 21.88 16.60 4.44
N SER A 291 23.18 16.77 4.27
CA SER A 291 24.08 15.66 3.96
C SER A 291 25.22 15.60 4.97
N PHE A 292 25.52 14.40 5.43
CA PHE A 292 26.59 14.11 6.39
C PHE A 292 27.27 12.79 6.03
N ASN A 293 28.59 12.83 5.85
CA ASN A 293 29.37 11.71 5.33
C ASN A 293 30.51 11.31 6.28
N GLY A 294 30.21 11.11 7.57
CA GLY A 294 31.20 10.62 8.53
C GLY A 294 31.45 9.12 8.40
N LEU A 295 32.63 8.63 8.80
CA LEU A 295 33.00 7.20 8.79
C LEU A 295 32.89 6.61 10.19
N GLY A 296 31.80 5.91 10.48
CA GLY A 296 31.53 5.43 11.83
C GLY A 296 30.12 4.93 12.06
N GLU A 297 29.74 4.92 13.33
CA GLU A 297 28.42 4.54 13.78
C GLU A 297 27.75 5.72 14.46
N TYR A 298 26.52 6.03 14.06
CA TYR A 298 25.81 7.24 14.46
C TYR A 298 24.39 6.93 14.88
N VAL A 299 23.90 7.67 15.87
CA VAL A 299 22.51 7.59 16.34
C VAL A 299 21.60 8.30 15.33
N LEU A 300 20.77 7.53 14.64
CA LEU A 300 19.74 8.08 13.75
C LEU A 300 18.56 8.63 14.55
N LEU A 301 18.11 7.85 15.53
CA LEU A 301 16.95 8.16 16.37
C LEU A 301 17.14 7.50 17.73
N ARG A 302 16.91 8.26 18.79
CA ARG A 302 16.67 7.77 20.15
C ARG A 302 15.33 8.31 20.64
N MET A 303 14.58 7.47 21.33
CA MET A 303 13.34 7.79 22.03
C MET A 303 13.35 7.06 23.38
N GLU A 304 13.80 7.75 24.42
CA GLU A 304 14.00 7.17 25.76
C GLU A 304 12.69 6.64 26.35
N GLU A 305 11.58 7.34 26.12
CA GLU A 305 10.26 6.98 26.67
C GLU A 305 9.73 5.65 26.15
N ALA A 306 10.24 5.20 25.00
CA ALA A 306 9.91 3.94 24.34
C ALA A 306 11.01 2.88 24.49
N GLY A 307 12.17 3.23 25.07
CA GLY A 307 13.37 2.38 25.03
C GLY A 307 13.80 2.04 23.61
N LEU A 308 13.64 2.97 22.66
CA LEU A 308 13.97 2.77 21.25
C LEU A 308 15.24 3.53 20.88
N GLU A 309 16.23 2.85 20.32
CA GLU A 309 17.39 3.46 19.69
C GLU A 309 17.69 2.82 18.33
N ILE A 310 18.02 3.65 17.35
CA ILE A 310 18.32 3.25 15.98
C ILE A 310 19.64 3.89 15.58
N GLN A 311 20.56 3.08 15.09
CA GLN A 311 21.89 3.50 14.66
C GLN A 311 22.15 3.08 13.22
N ALA A 312 22.96 3.87 12.52
CA ALA A 312 23.51 3.52 11.22
C ALA A 312 25.03 3.39 11.33
N ARG A 313 25.58 2.38 10.65
CA ARG A 313 27.01 2.27 10.36
C ARG A 313 27.24 2.75 8.94
N SER A 314 28.16 3.69 8.78
CA SER A 314 28.72 4.07 7.50
C SER A 314 30.08 3.41 7.30
N GLY A 315 30.33 2.92 6.09
CA GLY A 315 31.61 2.34 5.68
C GLY A 315 32.27 3.17 4.59
N SER A 316 33.60 3.18 4.56
CA SER A 316 34.36 3.86 3.52
C SER A 316 34.16 3.16 2.17
N ARG A 317 34.05 3.95 1.11
CA ARG A 317 34.00 3.46 -0.26
C ARG A 317 34.99 4.23 -1.13
N GLU A 318 36.18 3.66 -1.27
CA GLU A 318 37.24 4.23 -2.10
C GLU A 318 37.00 3.89 -3.58
N THR A 319 37.01 4.91 -4.45
CA THR A 319 36.69 4.75 -5.88
C THR A 319 37.93 4.77 -6.78
N GLY A 320 38.97 4.06 -6.36
CA GLY A 320 40.20 3.89 -7.14
C GLY A 320 41.13 5.11 -7.09
N PRO A 321 42.07 5.25 -8.05
CA PRO A 321 43.23 6.13 -7.95
C PRO A 321 42.95 7.64 -8.01
N ASP A 322 41.75 8.06 -8.42
CA ASP A 322 41.28 9.44 -8.29
C ASP A 322 40.43 9.53 -7.01
N GLU A 323 41.11 9.72 -5.88
CA GLU A 323 40.64 9.56 -4.50
C GLU A 323 39.58 10.59 -4.07
N THR A 324 38.30 10.33 -4.37
CA THR A 324 37.20 10.91 -3.59
C THR A 324 36.97 10.06 -2.33
N ARG A 325 37.02 10.68 -1.16
CA ARG A 325 36.72 10.03 0.12
C ARG A 325 35.25 10.22 0.43
N THR A 326 34.51 9.14 0.54
CA THR A 326 33.10 9.19 0.92
C THR A 326 32.71 7.90 1.62
N THR A 327 31.55 7.95 2.27
CA THR A 327 30.96 6.82 2.95
C THR A 327 29.66 6.40 2.31
N VAL A 328 29.23 5.18 2.60
CA VAL A 328 27.88 4.68 2.33
C VAL A 328 27.36 3.98 3.58
N ILE A 329 26.04 3.90 3.74
CA ILE A 329 25.45 3.13 4.85
C ILE A 329 25.67 1.64 4.59
N THR A 330 26.31 0.96 5.53
CA THR A 330 26.64 -0.48 5.45
C THR A 330 25.96 -1.32 6.52
N GLY A 331 25.39 -0.69 7.55
CA GLY A 331 24.65 -1.39 8.58
C GLY A 331 23.59 -0.52 9.24
N ILE A 332 22.52 -1.15 9.72
CA ILE A 332 21.48 -0.55 10.54
C ILE A 332 21.33 -1.42 11.78
N ALA A 333 21.33 -0.82 12.96
CA ALA A 333 21.02 -1.49 14.22
C ALA A 333 19.81 -0.82 14.87
N ILE A 334 18.88 -1.63 15.38
CA ILE A 334 17.66 -1.19 16.06
C ILE A 334 17.62 -1.94 17.39
N GLU A 335 17.50 -1.20 18.48
CA GLU A 335 17.20 -1.72 19.81
C GLU A 335 15.83 -1.21 20.24
N LEU A 336 14.95 -2.12 20.65
CA LEU A 336 13.68 -1.78 21.28
C LEU A 336 13.59 -2.58 22.59
N GLU A 337 13.57 -1.84 23.70
CA GLU A 337 13.65 -2.37 25.07
C GLU A 337 14.92 -3.21 25.31
N ASN A 338 14.86 -4.52 25.09
CA ASN A 338 15.99 -5.43 25.27
C ASN A 338 16.26 -6.29 24.02
N ASP A 339 15.47 -6.11 22.97
CA ASP A 339 15.61 -6.85 21.72
C ASP A 339 16.35 -6.01 20.70
N GLN A 340 17.27 -6.68 20.00
CA GLN A 340 18.15 -6.06 19.03
C GLN A 340 18.00 -6.72 17.66
N LEU A 341 17.91 -5.87 16.64
CA LEU A 341 17.90 -6.23 15.24
C LEU A 341 19.04 -5.51 14.54
N GLU A 342 19.87 -6.24 13.82
CA GLU A 342 20.90 -5.67 12.95
C GLU A 342 20.69 -6.12 11.51
N VAL A 343 20.84 -5.19 10.57
CA VAL A 343 20.86 -5.46 9.12
C VAL A 343 22.19 -4.97 8.57
N HIS A 344 22.97 -5.88 8.01
CA HIS A 344 24.32 -5.61 7.50
C HIS A 344 24.36 -5.83 5.99
N MET A 345 25.10 -4.99 5.27
CA MET A 345 25.53 -5.29 3.91
C MET A 345 26.52 -6.45 3.90
N THR A 346 26.42 -7.30 2.89
CA THR A 346 27.40 -8.36 2.62
C THR A 346 27.83 -8.33 1.16
N ASN A 347 28.95 -9.00 0.87
CA ASN A 347 29.43 -9.20 -0.51
C ASN A 347 28.90 -10.51 -1.13
N MET A 348 27.94 -11.18 -0.47
CA MET A 348 27.33 -12.43 -0.94
C MET A 348 25.93 -12.12 -1.46
N ASP A 349 25.40 -12.97 -2.35
CA ASP A 349 23.97 -12.94 -2.71
C ASP A 349 23.20 -13.80 -1.69
N PRO A 350 22.17 -13.29 -1.00
CA PRO A 350 21.65 -11.92 -1.04
C PRO A 350 22.56 -10.90 -0.35
N ASP A 351 22.61 -9.66 -0.88
CA ASP A 351 23.51 -8.57 -0.45
C ASP A 351 23.32 -8.12 1.03
N VAL A 352 22.45 -8.76 1.80
CA VAL A 352 22.17 -8.42 3.20
C VAL A 352 22.20 -9.63 4.13
N GLN A 353 22.63 -9.40 5.37
CA GLN A 353 22.53 -10.33 6.49
C GLN A 353 21.70 -9.68 7.60
N VAL A 354 20.80 -10.46 8.20
CA VAL A 354 20.00 -10.02 9.34
C VAL A 354 20.43 -10.79 10.59
N LYS A 355 20.73 -10.07 11.67
CA LYS A 355 20.98 -10.64 13.00
C LYS A 355 19.89 -10.21 13.97
N ILE A 356 19.41 -11.14 14.78
CA ILE A 356 18.44 -10.88 15.86
C ILE A 356 19.05 -11.37 17.16
N ASN A 357 19.19 -10.49 18.14
CA ASN A 357 19.82 -10.77 19.43
C ASN A 357 21.19 -11.46 19.27
N GLY A 358 22.00 -10.96 18.33
CA GLY A 358 23.34 -11.48 17.97
C GLY A 358 23.35 -12.73 17.07
N ASN A 359 22.21 -13.36 16.79
CA ASN A 359 22.13 -14.58 15.97
C ASN A 359 21.78 -14.25 14.52
N VAL A 360 22.54 -14.79 13.57
CA VAL A 360 22.20 -14.67 12.14
C VAL A 360 20.94 -15.47 11.84
N ILE A 361 19.92 -14.82 11.29
CA ILE A 361 18.66 -15.45 10.90
C ILE A 361 18.63 -15.63 9.38
N PRO A 362 18.41 -16.85 8.86
CA PRO A 362 18.27 -17.08 7.43
C PRO A 362 17.13 -16.24 6.85
N LEU A 363 17.36 -15.53 5.74
CA LEU A 363 16.33 -14.67 5.13
C LEU A 363 15.06 -15.44 4.72
N THR A 364 15.17 -16.74 4.45
CA THR A 364 14.03 -17.62 4.15
C THR A 364 13.06 -17.77 5.32
N GLU A 365 13.52 -17.52 6.55
CA GLU A 365 12.71 -17.56 7.77
C GLU A 365 12.07 -16.20 8.11
N LEU A 366 12.50 -15.12 7.45
CA LEU A 366 12.00 -13.77 7.68
C LEU A 366 10.74 -13.48 6.86
N LYS A 367 9.63 -14.16 7.15
CA LYS A 367 8.30 -13.87 6.59
C LYS A 367 7.34 -13.44 7.69
N GLY A 368 7.62 -12.30 8.34
CA GLY A 368 6.91 -11.88 9.55
C GLY A 368 7.43 -12.53 10.81
N TYR A 369 8.76 -12.61 10.92
CA TYR A 369 9.44 -13.05 12.14
C TYR A 369 9.14 -12.05 13.25
N SER A 370 8.53 -12.51 14.34
CA SER A 370 8.10 -11.67 15.48
C SER A 370 9.04 -11.85 16.67
N ILE A 371 9.52 -10.75 17.24
CA ILE A 371 10.29 -10.70 18.48
C ILE A 371 9.41 -10.06 19.55
N ASN A 372 9.04 -10.85 20.57
CA ASN A 372 8.20 -10.43 21.69
C ASN A 372 6.90 -9.67 21.30
N ASN A 373 6.42 -9.84 20.07
CA ASN A 373 5.31 -9.10 19.46
C ASN A 373 5.49 -7.57 19.35
N ASN A 374 6.69 -7.06 19.63
CA ASN A 374 7.00 -5.64 19.55
C ASN A 374 7.86 -5.29 18.31
N ILE A 375 8.59 -6.27 17.76
CA ILE A 375 9.34 -6.12 16.50
C ILE A 375 8.89 -7.19 15.52
N LEU A 376 8.51 -6.80 14.31
CA LEU A 376 8.22 -7.74 13.22
C LEU A 376 9.13 -7.46 12.03
N VAL A 377 9.77 -8.51 11.52
CA VAL A 377 10.75 -8.42 10.43
C VAL A 377 10.31 -9.31 9.26
N SER A 378 10.34 -8.76 8.05
CA SER A 378 10.09 -9.50 6.83
C SER A 378 11.10 -9.17 5.75
N TRP A 379 11.57 -10.20 5.05
CA TRP A 379 12.34 -10.11 3.83
C TRP A 379 11.46 -10.47 2.63
N GLY A 380 11.50 -9.66 1.58
CA GLY A 380 10.88 -10.01 0.30
C GLY A 380 10.82 -8.85 -0.69
N SER A 381 10.10 -9.05 -1.79
CA SER A 381 9.98 -8.08 -2.87
C SER A 381 9.62 -6.66 -2.40
N ASP A 382 10.32 -5.69 -2.98
CA ASP A 382 10.10 -4.27 -2.77
C ASP A 382 8.83 -3.80 -3.50
N PRO A 383 7.89 -3.13 -2.82
CA PRO A 383 6.70 -2.58 -3.47
C PRO A 383 7.00 -1.54 -4.57
N TRP A 384 8.17 -0.89 -4.54
CA TRP A 384 8.56 0.11 -5.56
C TRP A 384 9.33 -0.49 -6.73
N ASN A 385 9.87 -1.69 -6.57
CA ASN A 385 10.61 -2.42 -7.58
C ASN A 385 10.68 -3.91 -7.21
N THR A 386 9.73 -4.71 -7.69
CA THR A 386 9.60 -6.13 -7.35
C THR A 386 10.75 -7.02 -7.82
N THR A 387 11.68 -6.49 -8.64
CA THR A 387 12.93 -7.17 -9.00
C THR A 387 13.97 -7.14 -7.87
N ALA A 388 13.76 -6.29 -6.86
CA ALA A 388 14.61 -6.17 -5.68
C ALA A 388 13.86 -6.64 -4.44
N ASN A 389 14.61 -7.02 -3.41
CA ASN A 389 14.08 -7.35 -2.09
C ASN A 389 14.47 -6.29 -1.07
N VAL A 390 13.65 -6.16 -0.03
CA VAL A 390 13.84 -5.24 1.09
C VAL A 390 13.64 -5.98 2.41
N VAL A 391 14.26 -5.46 3.47
CA VAL A 391 13.92 -5.80 4.84
C VAL A 391 12.90 -4.78 5.32
N ASP A 392 11.67 -5.22 5.53
CA ASP A 392 10.61 -4.47 6.19
C ASP A 392 10.66 -4.74 7.70
N VAL A 393 10.62 -3.69 8.51
CA VAL A 393 10.55 -3.79 9.97
C VAL A 393 9.35 -2.99 10.47
N ILE A 394 8.62 -3.55 11.43
CA ILE A 394 7.56 -2.85 12.16
C ILE A 394 7.93 -2.86 13.63
N LEU A 395 7.90 -1.68 14.24
CA LEU A 395 8.12 -1.52 15.67
C LEU A 395 6.81 -1.09 16.34
N ILE A 396 6.52 -1.70 17.48
CA ILE A 396 5.42 -1.33 18.38
C ILE A 396 6.05 -0.92 19.71
N PRO A 397 6.54 0.33 19.83
CA PRO A 397 7.00 0.84 21.10
C PRO A 397 5.89 0.84 22.15
N GLN A 398 6.24 0.44 23.37
CA GLN A 398 5.35 0.54 24.52
C GLN A 398 5.61 1.84 25.27
N PHE A 399 4.59 2.68 25.37
CA PHE A 399 4.63 3.89 26.17
C PHE A 399 3.96 3.65 27.53
N ALA A 400 4.30 4.46 28.53
CA ALA A 400 3.60 4.44 29.82
C ALA A 400 2.08 4.70 29.69
N THR A 401 1.66 5.35 28.59
CA THR A 401 0.26 5.52 28.20
C THR A 401 -0.25 4.28 27.46
N SER A 402 -1.49 3.86 27.71
CA SER A 402 -2.11 2.67 27.08
C SER A 402 -2.42 2.80 25.57
N LEU A 403 -1.77 3.70 24.83
CA LEU A 403 -1.90 3.69 23.37
C LEU A 403 -0.54 3.47 22.70
N THR A 404 -0.53 2.54 21.75
CA THR A 404 0.61 2.10 20.95
C THR A 404 0.55 2.76 19.58
N GLY A 405 1.66 3.33 19.12
CA GLY A 405 1.82 3.77 17.73
C GLY A 405 2.68 2.77 16.96
N GLU A 406 2.42 2.60 15.67
CA GLU A 406 3.21 1.73 14.81
C GLU A 406 4.28 2.56 14.08
N ILE A 407 5.49 2.01 14.00
CA ILE A 407 6.59 2.58 13.23
C ILE A 407 6.93 1.60 12.11
N PHE A 408 6.97 2.07 10.87
CA PHE A 408 7.26 1.26 9.70
C PHE A 408 8.60 1.66 9.12
N ILE A 409 9.49 0.69 8.94
CA ILE A 409 10.84 0.89 8.42
C ILE A 409 11.01 0.01 7.19
N GLN A 410 11.66 0.55 6.16
CA GLN A 410 12.15 -0.20 5.02
C GLN A 410 13.65 0.01 4.88
N ILE A 411 14.39 -1.11 4.82
CA ILE A 411 15.84 -1.14 4.59
C ILE A 411 16.09 -1.84 3.25
N ARG A 412 16.72 -1.11 2.32
CA ARG A 412 16.88 -1.54 0.92
C ARG A 412 18.37 -1.56 0.53
N PRO A 413 18.91 -2.70 0.07
CA PRO A 413 20.24 -2.73 -0.52
C PRO A 413 20.23 -2.11 -1.92
N VAL A 414 21.21 -1.25 -2.18
CA VAL A 414 21.48 -0.59 -3.47
C VAL A 414 22.98 -0.58 -3.70
N SER A 415 23.47 -1.50 -4.53
CA SER A 415 24.85 -1.53 -5.02
C SER A 415 25.90 -1.38 -3.91
N GLY A 416 25.82 -2.18 -2.83
CA GLY A 416 26.79 -2.10 -1.72
C GLY A 416 26.48 -1.03 -0.66
N SER A 417 25.30 -0.41 -0.69
CA SER A 417 24.82 0.61 0.26
C SER A 417 23.39 0.28 0.73
N LEU A 418 23.00 0.71 1.93
CA LEU A 418 21.63 0.64 2.43
C LEU A 418 20.93 1.98 2.30
N VAL A 419 19.70 1.94 1.79
CA VAL A 419 18.71 3.00 1.97
C VAL A 419 17.86 2.64 3.18
N TYR A 420 17.69 3.58 4.10
CA TYR A 420 16.83 3.48 5.27
C TYR A 420 15.72 4.52 5.17
N LEU A 421 14.47 4.08 5.19
CA LEU A 421 13.30 4.94 5.23
C LEU A 421 12.41 4.51 6.39
N MET A 422 11.86 5.47 7.12
CA MET A 422 10.93 5.25 8.22
C MET A 422 9.69 6.13 8.05
N THR A 423 8.52 5.59 8.38
CA THR A 423 7.33 6.38 8.70
C THR A 423 6.89 6.15 10.13
N MET A 424 6.42 7.21 10.77
CA MET A 424 5.96 7.21 12.16
C MET A 424 4.63 7.95 12.25
N ASP A 425 3.67 7.37 12.98
CA ASP A 425 2.40 8.02 13.30
C ASP A 425 2.68 9.31 14.09
N LYS A 426 2.11 10.42 13.64
CA LYS A 426 2.22 11.70 14.33
C LYS A 426 1.77 11.59 15.79
N MET A 427 0.78 10.76 16.14
CA MET A 427 0.36 10.61 17.54
C MET A 427 1.50 10.23 18.51
N ILE A 428 2.63 9.72 18.01
CA ILE A 428 3.84 9.46 18.80
C ILE A 428 4.51 10.76 19.29
N PHE A 429 4.45 11.88 18.54
CA PHE A 429 5.04 13.17 18.96
C PHE A 429 4.53 13.62 20.33
N ALA A 430 3.28 13.31 20.66
CA ALA A 430 2.65 13.77 21.90
C ALA A 430 3.18 13.06 23.15
N ARG A 431 4.11 12.09 23.00
CA ARG A 431 4.39 11.08 24.01
C ARG A 431 5.86 10.70 24.19
N GLY A 432 6.72 11.16 23.30
CA GLY A 432 8.16 11.02 23.44
C GLY A 432 8.87 12.08 22.62
N SER A 433 10.08 12.43 23.04
CA SER A 433 10.97 13.28 22.24
C SER A 433 11.89 12.38 21.44
N THR A 434 11.93 12.55 20.12
CA THR A 434 13.04 11.99 19.35
C THR A 434 14.26 12.89 19.50
N GLU A 435 15.43 12.27 19.37
CA GLU A 435 16.70 12.97 19.17
C GLU A 435 17.62 12.12 18.28
N GLY A 436 18.63 12.73 17.69
CA GLY A 436 19.52 12.06 16.73
C GLY A 436 19.53 12.76 15.38
N LEU A 437 20.09 12.08 14.38
CA LEU A 437 20.21 12.62 13.03
C LEU A 437 18.86 12.79 12.29
N PHE A 438 17.78 12.16 12.74
CA PHE A 438 16.43 12.42 12.23
C PHE A 438 15.68 13.56 12.92
N GLY A 439 16.35 14.24 13.86
CA GLY A 439 15.85 15.45 14.51
C GLY A 439 14.82 15.18 15.59
N ILE A 440 14.21 16.27 16.07
CA ILE A 440 13.18 16.26 17.09
C ILE A 440 11.86 16.29 16.34
N PHE A 441 11.06 15.24 16.48
CA PHE A 441 9.80 15.14 15.78
C PHE A 441 8.70 15.89 16.53
N ASN A 442 8.48 17.15 16.16
CA ASN A 442 7.51 18.02 16.82
C ASN A 442 6.79 19.01 15.88
N GLU A 443 6.93 18.83 14.57
CA GLU A 443 6.47 19.72 13.49
C GLU A 443 7.19 21.08 13.40
N ASP A 444 8.32 21.26 14.10
CA ASP A 444 9.17 22.45 14.06
C ASP A 444 10.58 22.12 13.56
N SER A 445 10.77 22.26 12.25
CA SER A 445 12.07 22.06 11.61
C SER A 445 13.22 22.93 12.12
N SER A 446 12.96 23.99 12.90
CA SER A 446 14.02 24.89 13.40
C SER A 446 14.84 24.30 14.54
N ASP A 447 14.31 23.28 15.24
CA ASP A 447 15.00 22.61 16.34
C ASP A 447 15.53 21.20 15.98
N ASP A 448 15.35 20.76 14.74
CA ASP A 448 15.77 19.44 14.25
C ASP A 448 17.28 19.16 14.38
N LEU A 449 18.13 20.19 14.17
CA LEU A 449 19.59 20.05 14.23
C LEU A 449 20.15 20.31 15.64
N ARG A 450 19.62 19.59 16.63
CA ARG A 450 20.05 19.67 18.04
C ARG A 450 21.23 18.74 18.32
N PHE A 451 22.30 19.25 18.90
CA PHE A 451 23.43 18.47 19.39
C PHE A 451 23.04 17.61 20.61
N PRO A 452 23.78 16.53 20.90
CA PRO A 452 23.54 15.71 22.11
C PRO A 452 23.68 16.48 23.44
N ASP A 453 24.38 17.61 23.45
CA ASP A 453 24.51 18.47 24.64
C ASP A 453 23.31 19.42 24.84
N GLY A 454 22.33 19.37 23.92
CA GLY A 454 21.12 20.19 23.92
C GLY A 454 21.26 21.55 23.22
N SER A 455 22.46 21.91 22.75
CA SER A 455 22.63 23.11 21.93
C SER A 455 22.08 22.90 20.51
N GLN A 456 21.72 23.99 19.82
CA GLN A 456 21.14 23.94 18.47
C GLN A 456 22.13 24.45 17.42
N LEU A 457 22.24 23.76 16.28
CA LEU A 457 22.91 24.32 15.11
C LEU A 457 22.05 25.44 14.54
N ALA A 458 22.52 26.68 14.64
CA ALA A 458 21.80 27.84 14.14
C ALA A 458 21.96 27.98 12.62
N PHE A 459 20.83 28.00 11.90
CA PHE A 459 20.73 28.30 10.47
C PHE A 459 19.49 29.17 10.22
N THR A 460 19.50 29.95 9.13
CA THR A 460 18.36 30.79 8.74
C THR A 460 17.64 30.28 7.51
N ASP A 461 18.36 29.58 6.63
CA ASP A 461 17.84 28.92 5.44
C ASP A 461 18.44 27.51 5.32
N GLN A 462 17.68 26.56 4.78
CA GLN A 462 18.21 25.22 4.50
C GLN A 462 19.31 25.26 3.44
N ASP A 463 19.35 26.26 2.57
CA ASP A 463 20.44 26.45 1.60
C ASP A 463 21.80 26.71 2.28
N GLU A 464 21.83 27.12 3.55
CA GLU A 464 23.05 27.28 4.35
C GLU A 464 23.61 25.95 4.86
N LEU A 465 22.80 24.87 4.84
CA LEU A 465 23.14 23.55 5.35
C LEU A 465 24.01 22.74 4.36
N THR A 466 25.16 23.31 3.99
CA THR A 466 26.16 22.59 3.21
C THR A 466 26.68 21.38 4.00
N ASN A 467 27.14 20.35 3.30
CA ASN A 467 27.65 19.16 3.99
C ASN A 467 28.88 19.43 4.86
N GLU A 468 29.69 20.44 4.51
CA GLU A 468 30.79 20.95 5.33
C GLU A 468 30.29 21.65 6.60
N PHE A 469 29.27 22.50 6.49
CA PHE A 469 28.69 23.22 7.63
C PHE A 469 28.02 22.28 8.65
N VAL A 470 27.33 21.25 8.15
CA VAL A 470 26.60 20.27 8.98
C VAL A 470 27.52 19.16 9.52
N PHE A 471 28.73 19.00 8.97
CA PHE A 471 29.64 17.91 9.35
C PHE A 471 29.90 17.83 10.86
N PRO A 472 30.22 18.92 11.60
CA PRO A 472 30.44 18.86 13.04
C PRO A 472 29.20 18.44 13.84
N PHE A 473 28.00 18.81 13.35
CA PHE A 473 26.74 18.34 13.94
C PHE A 473 26.57 16.84 13.75
N GLY A 474 26.78 16.33 12.54
CA GLY A 474 26.69 14.90 12.26
C GLY A 474 27.67 14.08 13.10
N GLU A 475 28.91 14.53 13.19
CA GLU A 475 29.96 13.90 14.01
C GLU A 475 29.63 13.87 15.50
N SER A 476 28.89 14.85 16.01
CA SER A 476 28.50 14.89 17.42
C SER A 476 27.61 13.70 17.82
N TRP A 477 26.87 13.12 16.88
CA TRP A 477 25.98 11.97 17.08
C TRP A 477 26.67 10.61 16.95
N ARG A 478 28.00 10.59 16.82
CA ARG A 478 28.80 9.37 16.80
C ARG A 478 28.63 8.60 18.11
N THR A 479 28.50 7.28 18.01
CA THR A 479 28.43 6.40 19.18
C THR A 479 29.79 6.32 19.89
N THR A 480 29.81 5.69 21.05
CA THR A 480 31.03 5.31 21.75
C THR A 480 31.14 3.78 21.76
N PRO A 481 32.32 3.20 22.09
CA PRO A 481 32.44 1.76 22.28
C PRO A 481 31.43 1.16 23.26
N GLY A 482 30.93 1.94 24.22
CA GLY A 482 29.95 1.50 25.22
C GLY A 482 28.49 1.75 24.85
N THR A 483 28.22 2.50 23.78
CA THR A 483 26.86 2.86 23.35
C THR A 483 26.53 2.37 21.94
N SER A 484 27.47 1.78 21.22
CA SER A 484 27.19 1.14 19.94
C SER A 484 26.28 -0.08 20.13
N LEU A 485 25.24 -0.18 19.32
CA LEU A 485 24.36 -1.33 19.26
C LEU A 485 24.95 -2.48 18.44
N PHE A 486 25.97 -2.24 17.62
CA PHE A 486 26.47 -3.29 16.75
C PHE A 486 27.26 -4.36 17.50
N VAL A 487 27.00 -5.63 17.20
CA VAL A 487 27.73 -6.75 17.81
C VAL A 487 28.94 -7.11 16.97
N TYR A 488 30.11 -7.12 17.61
CA TYR A 488 31.39 -7.38 16.95
C TYR A 488 31.90 -8.80 17.17
N GLU A 489 32.42 -9.40 16.10
CA GLU A 489 33.21 -10.62 16.15
C GLU A 489 34.67 -10.27 15.85
N LEU A 490 35.63 -10.91 16.53
CA LEU A 490 37.04 -10.66 16.29
C LEU A 490 37.41 -10.97 14.83
N PRO A 491 38.22 -10.11 14.16
CA PRO A 491 38.99 -8.99 14.72
C PRO A 491 38.27 -7.63 14.66
N THR A 492 36.99 -7.57 14.33
CA THR A 492 36.25 -6.30 14.24
C THR A 492 35.93 -5.74 15.63
N SER A 493 35.80 -4.43 15.70
CA SER A 493 35.38 -3.69 16.91
C SER A 493 34.83 -2.32 16.51
N TRP A 494 34.33 -1.56 17.49
CA TRP A 494 33.97 -0.16 17.29
C TRP A 494 35.12 0.64 16.65
N PHE A 495 36.35 0.46 17.15
CA PHE A 495 37.53 1.19 16.67
C PHE A 495 37.95 0.84 15.24
N THR A 496 37.58 -0.35 14.73
CA THR A 496 37.91 -0.71 13.33
C THR A 496 36.86 -0.23 12.34
N ASN A 497 35.68 0.19 12.83
CA ASN A 497 34.57 0.68 12.01
C ASN A 497 34.35 2.19 12.16
N ASN A 498 35.08 2.84 13.06
CA ASN A 498 34.98 4.27 13.32
C ASN A 498 36.34 4.93 13.09
N ASP A 499 36.33 5.99 12.29
CA ASP A 499 37.49 6.87 12.09
C ASP A 499 37.05 8.30 12.40
N VAL A 500 37.60 8.85 13.49
CA VAL A 500 37.31 10.19 13.99
C VAL A 500 38.08 11.28 13.23
N ASP A 501 39.14 10.90 12.52
CA ASP A 501 39.96 11.80 11.71
C ASP A 501 39.53 11.75 10.22
N PHE A 502 38.49 10.98 9.90
CA PHE A 502 37.93 10.90 8.57
C PHE A 502 37.29 12.23 8.16
N GLU A 503 37.66 12.71 6.98
CA GLU A 503 37.09 13.90 6.36
C GLU A 503 36.64 13.54 4.94
N PRO A 504 35.34 13.65 4.63
CA PRO A 504 34.82 13.34 3.31
C PRO A 504 35.21 14.42 2.30
N THR A 505 35.11 14.10 1.02
CA THR A 505 35.13 15.10 -0.05
C THR A 505 33.83 15.89 -0.01
N PHE A 506 33.88 17.17 0.35
CA PHE A 506 32.70 18.03 0.45
C PHE A 506 32.17 18.43 -0.94
N TYR A 507 30.90 18.85 -0.99
CA TYR A 507 30.28 19.26 -2.27
C TYR A 507 31.00 20.45 -2.90
N SER A 508 31.53 21.36 -2.07
CA SER A 508 32.32 22.53 -2.49
C SER A 508 33.61 22.15 -3.25
N GLU A 509 34.13 20.95 -3.03
CA GLU A 509 35.33 20.43 -3.69
C GLU A 509 35.00 19.72 -5.02
N ILE A 510 33.72 19.46 -5.28
CA ILE A 510 33.24 18.71 -6.44
C ILE A 510 32.60 19.68 -7.41
N GLY A 511 33.32 19.97 -8.50
CA GLY A 511 32.93 21.00 -9.45
C GLY A 511 32.66 20.51 -10.88
N PRO A 512 32.25 21.45 -11.76
CA PRO A 512 32.11 21.21 -13.21
C PRO A 512 33.42 20.84 -13.91
N GLU A 513 34.56 20.93 -13.21
CA GLU A 513 35.87 20.48 -13.70
C GLU A 513 35.97 18.94 -13.77
N SER A 514 35.11 18.21 -13.05
CA SER A 514 35.05 16.76 -13.16
C SER A 514 34.65 16.32 -14.56
N GLN A 515 35.41 15.39 -15.15
CA GLN A 515 35.08 14.78 -16.44
C GLN A 515 33.74 14.03 -16.43
N LEU A 516 33.27 13.64 -15.24
CA LEU A 516 32.00 12.93 -15.03
C LEU A 516 30.80 13.89 -14.88
N PHE A 517 31.02 15.21 -14.81
CA PHE A 517 29.97 16.17 -14.49
C PHE A 517 28.82 16.19 -15.50
N SER A 518 29.10 16.09 -16.80
CA SER A 518 28.05 16.06 -17.83
C SER A 518 27.19 14.81 -17.72
N VAL A 519 27.81 13.64 -17.49
CA VAL A 519 27.12 12.37 -17.28
C VAL A 519 26.28 12.41 -16.00
N ALA A 520 26.82 13.00 -14.94
CA ALA A 520 26.10 13.23 -13.68
C ALA A 520 24.87 14.10 -13.93
N SER A 521 25.03 15.23 -14.62
CA SER A 521 23.94 16.18 -14.91
C SER A 521 22.79 15.52 -15.68
N ASP A 522 23.12 14.74 -16.72
CA ASP A 522 22.13 14.01 -17.51
C ASP A 522 21.40 12.93 -16.68
N LEU A 523 22.14 12.24 -15.81
CA LEU A 523 21.57 11.24 -14.91
C LEU A 523 20.65 11.87 -13.86
N CYS A 524 21.09 12.96 -13.25
CA CYS A 524 20.49 13.48 -12.02
C CYS A 524 19.44 14.55 -12.25
N GLN A 525 19.35 15.11 -13.46
CA GLN A 525 18.30 16.06 -13.84
C GLN A 525 18.16 17.24 -12.87
N GLY A 526 19.29 17.70 -12.33
CA GLY A 526 19.35 18.83 -11.38
C GLY A 526 19.20 18.47 -9.91
N ILE A 527 19.06 17.19 -9.54
CA ILE A 527 19.04 16.76 -8.13
C ILE A 527 20.47 16.69 -7.57
N THR A 528 20.77 17.56 -6.61
CA THR A 528 22.10 17.73 -5.98
C THR A 528 22.59 16.46 -5.28
N GLU A 529 21.73 15.76 -4.54
CA GLU A 529 22.09 14.52 -3.85
C GLU A 529 22.56 13.44 -4.85
N CYS A 530 21.85 13.30 -5.96
CA CYS A 530 22.23 12.39 -7.03
C CYS A 530 23.57 12.79 -7.68
N MET A 531 23.78 14.08 -7.92
CA MET A 531 25.02 14.59 -8.51
C MET A 531 26.21 14.24 -7.63
N TYR A 532 26.10 14.52 -6.32
CA TYR A 532 27.12 14.21 -5.33
C TYR A 532 27.44 12.71 -5.33
N ASP A 533 26.42 11.87 -5.16
CA ASP A 533 26.58 10.41 -5.13
C ASP A 533 27.27 9.88 -6.40
N PHE A 534 26.88 10.35 -7.59
CA PHE A 534 27.50 9.88 -8.83
C PHE A 534 28.98 10.30 -8.91
N LEU A 535 29.30 11.53 -8.52
CA LEU A 535 30.65 12.08 -8.64
C LEU A 535 31.62 11.48 -7.61
N VAL A 536 31.16 11.19 -6.39
CA VAL A 536 32.01 10.62 -5.33
C VAL A 536 32.05 9.10 -5.33
N LEU A 537 30.95 8.41 -5.68
CA LEU A 537 30.87 6.94 -5.66
C LEU A 537 31.13 6.31 -7.03
N LYS A 538 31.03 7.09 -8.12
CA LYS A 538 31.12 6.60 -9.51
C LYS A 538 30.13 5.45 -9.78
N ASP A 539 28.99 5.47 -9.07
CA ASP A 539 27.96 4.42 -9.09
C ASP A 539 26.61 4.98 -9.56
N ARG A 540 26.19 4.55 -10.76
CA ARG A 540 24.93 4.95 -11.36
C ARG A 540 23.71 4.47 -10.59
N ASN A 541 23.77 3.32 -9.93
CA ASN A 541 22.65 2.73 -9.22
C ASN A 541 22.34 3.50 -7.94
N VAL A 542 23.38 3.84 -7.17
CA VAL A 542 23.22 4.66 -5.95
C VAL A 542 22.68 6.05 -6.31
N ALA A 543 23.31 6.74 -7.26
CA ALA A 543 22.85 8.06 -7.70
C ALA A 543 21.39 8.06 -8.22
N SER A 544 21.03 7.07 -9.04
CA SER A 544 19.65 6.91 -9.53
C SER A 544 18.66 6.67 -8.40
N SER A 545 19.05 5.91 -7.38
CA SER A 545 18.24 5.67 -6.19
C SER A 545 18.02 6.96 -5.41
N SER A 546 19.08 7.73 -5.15
CA SER A 546 19.00 9.01 -4.44
C SER A 546 18.11 10.02 -5.15
N ARG A 547 18.20 10.10 -6.49
CA ARG A 547 17.29 10.92 -7.31
C ARG A 547 15.82 10.55 -7.06
N LYS A 548 15.49 9.25 -7.18
CA LYS A 548 14.11 8.76 -7.00
C LYS A 548 13.58 9.03 -5.59
N ILE A 549 14.41 8.81 -4.56
CA ILE A 549 14.02 9.04 -3.17
C ILE A 549 13.79 10.53 -2.91
N LYS A 550 14.67 11.40 -3.42
CA LYS A 550 14.50 12.85 -3.31
C LYS A 550 13.21 13.33 -3.99
N GLU A 551 12.92 12.83 -5.20
CA GLU A 551 11.68 13.13 -5.91
C GLU A 551 10.43 12.70 -5.13
N ILE A 552 10.51 11.57 -4.41
CA ILE A 552 9.44 11.11 -3.51
C ILE A 552 9.26 12.10 -2.36
N PHE A 553 10.30 12.43 -1.60
CA PHE A 553 10.19 13.40 -0.50
C PHE A 553 9.69 14.78 -0.96
N ASP A 554 10.16 15.28 -2.09
CA ASP A 554 9.70 16.58 -2.65
C ASP A 554 8.24 16.55 -3.09
N ARG A 555 7.77 15.40 -3.56
CA ARG A 555 6.36 15.21 -3.90
C ARG A 555 5.49 15.20 -2.64
N GLU A 556 5.86 14.45 -1.62
CA GLU A 556 5.11 14.39 -0.35
C GLU A 556 5.04 15.77 0.32
N LYS A 557 6.15 16.53 0.36
CA LYS A 557 6.19 17.92 0.87
C LYS A 557 5.22 18.85 0.11
N ARG A 558 5.05 18.65 -1.20
CA ARG A 558 4.09 19.42 -2.02
C ARG A 558 2.64 19.01 -1.80
N ILE A 559 2.38 17.79 -1.34
CA ILE A 559 1.03 17.32 -1.00
C ILE A 559 0.63 17.88 0.37
N GLN A 560 1.53 17.86 1.35
CA GLN A 560 1.28 18.38 2.70
C GLN A 560 1.10 19.91 2.75
N SER A 561 1.61 20.65 1.76
CA SER A 561 1.48 22.12 1.69
C SER A 561 0.23 22.62 0.96
N LYS A 562 -0.64 21.72 0.47
CA LYS A 562 -1.94 22.03 -0.14
C LYS A 562 -3.08 21.73 0.82
#